data_AF-A0A0F9M0S4-F1
#
_entry.id   AF-A0A0F9M0S4-F1
#
_cell.length_a   1.000
_cell.length_b   1.000
_cell.length_c   1.000
_cell.angle_alpha   90.00
_cell.angle_beta   90.00
_cell.angle_gamma   90.00
#
_symmetry.space_group_name_H-M   'P 1'
#
loop_
_entity.id
_entity.type
_entity.pdbx_description
1 polymer ?
#
loop_
_entity_poly.entity_id
_entity_poly.type
_entity_poly.pdbx_seq_one_letter_code
_entity_poly.pdbx_strand_id
1 'polypeptide(L)' 'MSIEEFTTTYENVTFSVAEDRKTASIKLGGLPMEIKLSSGSMYVLCKGIVDLIETETVAFDYFEREMLIE' A
#
# COMPACT_ATOMS: atom_id res chain seq x y z
N MET A 1 -17.72 -7.51 11.82
CA MET A 1 -16.33 -7.95 11.61
C MET A 1 -15.69 -6.95 10.68
N SER A 2 -14.52 -6.40 11.04
CA SER A 2 -13.71 -5.58 10.13
C SER A 2 -12.98 -6.50 9.14
N ILE A 3 -12.91 -6.10 7.88
CA ILE A 3 -12.16 -6.82 6.85
C ILE A 3 -10.68 -6.46 7.03
N GLU A 4 -9.79 -7.44 6.92
CA GLU A 4 -8.34 -7.23 6.96
C GLU A 4 -7.85 -6.58 5.66
N GLU A 5 -6.87 -5.68 5.73
CA GLU A 5 -6.35 -4.91 4.59
C GLU A 5 -4.82 -4.89 4.57
N PHE A 6 -4.24 -5.09 3.38
CA PHE A 6 -2.82 -4.83 3.11
C PHE A 6 -2.66 -3.33 2.88
N THR A 7 -1.84 -2.65 3.69
CA THR A 7 -1.72 -1.18 3.65
C THR A 7 -0.27 -0.74 3.64
N THR A 8 0.04 0.22 2.77
CA THR A 8 1.33 0.91 2.74
C THR A 8 1.12 2.41 2.58
N THR A 9 2.11 3.22 2.96
CA THR A 9 2.07 4.68 2.81
C THR A 9 3.35 5.15 2.16
N TYR A 10 3.22 5.95 1.10
CA TYR A 10 4.32 6.62 0.45
C TYR A 10 4.06 8.12 0.48
N GLU A 11 5.00 8.88 1.04
CA GLU A 11 4.85 10.31 1.31
C GLU A 11 3.57 10.61 2.11
N ASN A 12 2.56 11.21 1.46
CA ASN A 12 1.26 11.57 2.06
C ASN A 12 0.08 10.76 1.49
N VAL A 13 0.37 9.69 0.75
CA VAL A 13 -0.63 8.81 0.12
C VAL A 13 -0.61 7.45 0.80
N THR A 14 -1.74 7.06 1.37
CA THR A 14 -1.94 5.69 1.89
C THR A 14 -2.68 4.86 0.86
N PHE A 15 -2.11 3.71 0.51
CA PHE A 15 -2.72 2.71 -0.37
C PHE A 15 -3.11 1.49 0.45
N SER A 16 -4.35 1.03 0.30
CA SER A 16 -4.84 -0.17 0.97
C SER A 16 -5.58 -1.09 0.01
N VAL A 17 -5.46 -2.41 0.21
CA VAL A 17 -6.18 -3.43 -0.55
C VAL A 17 -6.78 -4.44 0.42
N ALA A 18 -8.09 -4.62 0.36
CA ALA A 18 -8.81 -5.56 1.21
C ALA A 18 -8.50 -7.02 0.85
N GLU A 19 -8.37 -7.87 1.86
CA GLU A 19 -8.07 -9.30 1.68
C GLU A 19 -9.20 -10.06 0.98
N ASP A 20 -10.43 -9.52 1.07
CA ASP A 20 -11.60 -10.04 0.36
C ASP A 20 -11.52 -9.92 -1.17
N ARG A 21 -10.48 -9.25 -1.68
CA ARG A 21 -10.14 -9.04 -3.10
C ARG A 21 -11.17 -8.22 -3.88
N LYS A 22 -12.04 -7.49 -3.19
CA LYS A 22 -13.12 -6.70 -3.81
C LYS A 22 -12.89 -5.21 -3.74
N THR A 23 -12.03 -4.77 -2.84
CA THR A 23 -11.93 -3.35 -2.51
C THR A 23 -10.48 -2.93 -2.38
N ALA A 24 -10.17 -1.77 -2.91
CA ALA A 24 -8.94 -1.04 -2.66
C ALA A 24 -9.30 0.38 -2.21
N SER A 25 -8.43 1.05 -1.48
CA SER A 25 -8.61 2.44 -1.10
C SER A 25 -7.33 3.24 -1.27
N ILE A 26 -7.49 4.52 -1.59
CA ILE A 26 -6.39 5.49 -1.69
C ILE A 26 -6.78 6.70 -0.86
N LYS A 27 -5.95 7.06 0.11
CA LYS A 27 -6.19 8.23 0.97
C LYS A 27 -5.16 9.30 0.70
N LEU A 28 -5.63 10.48 0.30
CA LEU A 28 -4.85 11.71 0.18
C LEU A 28 -5.52 12.80 1.03
N GLY A 29 -4.82 13.39 1.99
CA GLY A 29 -5.32 14.57 2.71
C GLY A 29 -6.53 14.35 3.62
N GLY A 30 -6.81 13.12 4.05
CA GLY A 30 -7.74 12.84 5.15
C GLY A 30 -8.99 12.04 4.79
N LEU A 31 -9.42 12.01 3.53
CA LEU A 31 -10.55 11.20 3.08
C LEU A 31 -10.08 10.05 2.17
N PRO A 32 -10.41 8.79 2.51
CA PRO A 32 -10.11 7.66 1.65
C PRO A 32 -11.09 7.62 0.46
N MET A 33 -10.56 7.41 -0.72
CA MET A 33 -11.30 7.07 -1.92
C MET A 33 -11.35 5.56 -2.06
N GLU A 34 -12.55 4.98 -1.98
CA GLU A 34 -12.77 3.54 -2.15
C GLU A 34 -12.97 3.18 -3.63
N ILE A 35 -12.36 2.08 -4.05
CA ILE A 35 -12.37 1.55 -5.41
C ILE A 35 -12.84 0.10 -5.35
N LYS A 36 -13.92 -0.21 -6.06
CA LYS A 36 -14.36 -1.60 -6.26
C LYS A 36 -13.56 -2.26 -7.37
N LEU A 37 -12.96 -3.39 -7.05
CA LEU A 37 -12.17 -4.17 -7.98
C LEU A 37 -13.10 -5.01 -8.87
N SER A 38 -12.93 -4.87 -10.18
CA SER A 38 -13.77 -5.54 -11.17
C SER A 38 -13.36 -6.98 -11.45
N SER A 39 -12.14 -7.38 -11.04
CA SER A 39 -11.61 -8.72 -11.29
C SER A 39 -10.47 -9.08 -10.33
N GLY A 40 -10.14 -10.38 -10.27
CA GLY A 40 -8.97 -10.85 -9.55
C GLY A 40 -7.65 -10.29 -10.10
N SER A 41 -7.57 -9.98 -11.39
CA SER A 41 -6.38 -9.36 -11.99
C SER A 41 -6.16 -7.94 -11.46
N MET A 42 -7.24 -7.17 -11.27
CA MET A 42 -7.15 -5.84 -10.64
C MET A 42 -6.67 -5.94 -9.19
N TYR A 43 -7.12 -6.96 -8.45
CA TYR A 43 -6.58 -7.23 -7.12
C TYR A 43 -5.08 -7.50 -7.13
N VAL A 44 -4.61 -8.37 -8.04
CA VAL A 44 -3.17 -8.69 -8.16
C VAL A 44 -2.36 -7.43 -8.49
N LEU A 45 -2.85 -6.57 -9.38
CA LEU A 45 -2.19 -5.30 -9.72
C LEU A 45 -2.15 -4.35 -8.51
N CYS A 46 -3.28 -4.12 -7.84
CA CYS A 46 -3.35 -3.24 -6.68
C CYS A 46 -2.48 -3.75 -5.52
N LYS A 47 -2.50 -5.06 -5.25
CA LYS A 47 -1.65 -5.67 -4.23
C LYS A 47 -0.16 -5.55 -4.61
N GLY A 48 0.19 -5.81 -5.86
CA GLY A 48 1.58 -5.65 -6.33
C GLY A 48 2.12 -4.23 -6.16
N ILE A 49 1.27 -3.20 -6.31
CA ILE A 49 1.65 -1.81 -6.00
C ILE A 49 1.92 -1.63 -4.50
N VAL A 50 1.05 -2.16 -3.64
CA VAL A 50 1.25 -2.11 -2.18
C VAL A 50 2.56 -2.79 -1.78
N ASP A 51 2.79 -4.01 -2.28
CA ASP A 51 3.99 -4.79 -1.98
C ASP A 51 5.27 -4.12 -2.50
N LEU A 52 5.21 -3.47 -3.68
CA LEU A 52 6.36 -2.75 -4.26
C LEU A 52 6.74 -1.54 -3.41
N ILE A 53 5.76 -0.71 -3.01
CA ILE A 53 6.00 0.48 -2.19
C ILE A 53 6.54 0.09 -0.81
N GLU A 54 6.00 -0.97 -0.20
CA GLU A 54 6.52 -1.50 1.06
C GLU A 54 7.98 -1.91 0.91
N THR A 55 8.33 -2.62 -0.17
CA THR A 55 9.71 -3.04 -0.45
C THR A 55 10.65 -1.85 -0.67
N GLU A 56 10.23 -0.83 -1.43
CA GLU A 56 11.03 0.38 -1.67
C GLU A 56 11.26 1.18 -0.39
N THR A 57 10.22 1.33 0.44
CA THR A 57 10.32 2.01 1.74
C THR A 57 11.33 1.31 2.64
N VAL A 58 11.25 -0.02 2.73
CA VAL A 58 12.19 -0.82 3.50
C VAL A 58 13.62 -0.67 2.96
N ALA A 59 13.82 -0.73 1.64
CA ALA A 59 15.14 -0.58 1.02
C ALA A 59 15.75 0.81 1.29
N PHE A 60 14.94 1.87 1.25
CA PHE A 60 15.37 3.22 1.57
C PHE A 60 15.76 3.36 3.05
N ASP A 61 14.95 2.82 3.97
CA ASP A 61 15.24 2.81 5.41
C ASP A 61 16.57 2.10 5.73
N TYR A 62 16.86 1.00 5.04
CA TYR A 62 18.15 0.31 5.17
C TYR A 62 19.31 1.17 4.68
N PHE A 63 19.16 1.82 3.53
CA PHE A 63 20.19 2.69 2.97
C PHE A 63 20.49 3.90 3.88
N GLU A 64 19.46 4.58 4.39
CA GLU A 64 19.66 5.69 5.34
C GLU A 64 20.36 5.24 6.63
N ARG A 65 20.00 4.06 7.15
CA ARG A 65 20.67 3.49 8.33
C ARG A 65 22.14 3.20 8.09
N GLU A 66 22.51 2.67 6.92
CA GLU A 66 23.92 2.44 6.60
C GLU A 66 24.70 3.76 6.48
N MET A 67 24.10 4.82 5.95
CA MET A 67 24.76 6.14 5.86
C MET A 67 24.87 6.89 7.20
N LEU A 68 23.98 6.62 8.16
CA LEU A 68 24.03 7.22 9.52
C LEU A 68 25.04 6.54 10.45
N ILE A 69 25.60 5.39 10.04
CA ILE A 69 26.73 4.74 10.71
C ILE A 69 28.02 5.27 10.05
N GLU A 70 28.28 6.56 10.20
CA GLU A 70 29.60 7.19 10.02
C GLU A 70 30.14 7.71 11.35
#